data_AF-A0A960AW92-F1
#
_entry.id   AF-A0A960AW92-F1
#
_cell.length_a   1.000
_cell.length_b   1.000
_cell.length_c   1.000
_cell.angle_alpha   90.00
_cell.angle_beta   90.00
_cell.angle_gamma   90.00
#
_symmetry.space_group_name_H-M   'P 1'
#
loop_
_entity.id
_entity.type
_entity.pdbx_description
1 polymer ?
#
loop_
_entity_poly.entity_id
_entity_poly.type
_entity_poly.pdbx_seq_one_letter_code
_entity_poly.pdbx_strand_id
1 'polypeptide(L)'
;KVVGVGSVGTRAWMMLLSGRDDGDPLFLQAKQAQESVLEPYAGRSEFTNAGQRVVAGQRLMQASSDIFLGWHRISSPVDGVARDYYVRQLRDWKASADVDNMDPARLHLYGRMCAWTLAKAHARSGDRIALAAYLGSGSAFDEAIADFAVAYSEQNAKDYAALQQAVKDGRIEARVGL
;
A
#
# COMPACT_ATOMS: atom_id res chain seq x y z
N LYS A 1 -15.80 -4.65 -1.83
CA LYS A 1 -14.48 -4.63 -1.14
C LYS A 1 -13.63 -3.52 -1.74
N VAL A 2 -13.39 -2.44 -1.00
CA VAL A 2 -12.45 -1.39 -1.40
C VAL A 2 -11.05 -1.88 -1.02
N VAL A 3 -10.14 -2.01 -1.99
CA VAL A 3 -8.78 -2.52 -1.77
C VAL A 3 -7.72 -1.52 -2.19
N GLY A 4 -6.77 -1.28 -1.29
CA GLY A 4 -5.53 -0.53 -1.53
C GLY A 4 -5.58 0.93 -1.12
N VAL A 5 -4.46 1.39 -0.53
CA VAL A 5 -4.18 2.75 -0.04
C VAL A 5 -4.09 3.85 -1.14
N GLY A 6 -4.46 3.51 -2.38
CA GLY A 6 -4.40 4.43 -3.52
C GLY A 6 -5.53 4.18 -4.52
N SER A 7 -6.72 3.83 -4.00
CA SER A 7 -7.90 3.52 -4.80
C SER A 7 -9.12 4.38 -4.41
N VAL A 8 -9.03 5.11 -3.30
CA VAL A 8 -10.14 5.93 -2.76
C VAL A 8 -9.72 7.39 -2.78
N GLY A 9 -10.52 8.24 -3.41
CA GLY A 9 -10.30 9.69 -3.42
C GLY A 9 -9.15 10.18 -4.31
N THR A 10 -8.45 9.29 -5.01
CA THR A 10 -7.31 9.64 -5.89
C THR A 10 -7.52 9.18 -7.33
N ARG A 11 -6.85 9.83 -8.28
CA ARG A 11 -6.99 9.53 -9.71
C ARG A 11 -6.29 8.21 -10.07
N ALA A 12 -6.97 7.37 -10.83
CA ALA A 12 -6.41 6.18 -11.47
C ALA A 12 -6.77 6.17 -12.95
N TRP A 13 -5.76 6.02 -13.80
CA TRP A 13 -5.91 5.96 -15.26
C TRP A 13 -5.53 4.58 -15.76
N MET A 14 -6.26 4.15 -16.79
CA MET A 14 -6.03 2.90 -17.50
C MET A 14 -5.67 3.25 -18.93
N MET A 15 -4.55 2.74 -19.40
CA MET A 15 -4.05 3.00 -20.75
C MET A 15 -4.05 1.67 -21.49
N LEU A 16 -4.80 1.61 -22.58
CA LEU A 16 -4.72 0.54 -23.57
C LEU A 16 -3.80 1.03 -24.70
N LEU A 17 -2.70 0.33 -24.91
CA LEU A 17 -1.82 0.53 -26.04
C LEU A 17 -1.92 -0.70 -26.94
N SER A 18 -2.13 -0.50 -28.24
CA SER A 18 -2.10 -1.58 -29.23
C SER A 18 -0.75 -1.59 -29.92
N GLY A 19 -0.15 -2.76 -30.01
CA GLY A 19 1.10 -3.00 -30.74
C GLY A 19 0.88 -3.09 -32.24
N ARG A 20 1.44 -4.14 -32.86
CA ARG A 20 1.36 -4.31 -34.33
C ARG A 20 -0.07 -4.52 -34.84
N ASP A 21 -0.89 -5.23 -34.08
CA ASP A 21 -2.26 -5.60 -34.42
C ASP A 21 -3.09 -5.80 -33.14
N ASP A 22 -4.35 -6.20 -33.32
CA ASP A 22 -5.31 -6.41 -32.23
C ASP A 22 -4.92 -7.56 -31.27
N GLY A 23 -3.93 -8.38 -31.63
CA GLY A 23 -3.39 -9.47 -30.81
C GLY A 23 -2.27 -9.06 -29.84
N ASP A 24 -1.82 -7.80 -29.89
CA ASP A 24 -0.73 -7.27 -29.05
C ASP A 24 -1.18 -6.12 -28.13
N PRO A 25 -2.15 -6.33 -27.21
CA PRO A 25 -2.58 -5.29 -26.28
C PRO A 25 -1.65 -5.20 -25.06
N LEU A 26 -1.21 -3.98 -24.75
CA LEU A 26 -0.53 -3.63 -23.51
C LEU A 26 -1.44 -2.76 -22.64
N PHE A 27 -1.77 -3.25 -21.46
CA PHE A 27 -2.49 -2.48 -20.45
C PHE A 27 -1.53 -1.91 -19.42
N LEU A 28 -1.49 -0.60 -19.31
CA LEU A 28 -0.78 0.12 -18.25
C LEU A 28 -1.78 0.81 -17.32
N GLN A 29 -1.38 1.00 -16.07
CA GLN A 29 -2.13 1.74 -15.07
C GLN A 29 -1.25 2.85 -14.49
N ALA A 30 -1.75 4.08 -14.51
CA ALA A 30 -1.15 5.20 -13.79
C ALA A 30 -1.99 5.50 -12.55
N LYS A 31 -1.33 5.57 -11.39
CA LYS A 31 -1.96 5.89 -10.11
C LYS A 31 -1.36 7.17 -9.55
N GLN A 32 -2.23 8.09 -9.13
CA GLN A 32 -1.81 9.31 -8.46
C GLN A 32 -1.07 8.96 -7.16
N ALA A 33 0.10 9.55 -6.97
CA ALA A 33 0.85 9.54 -5.73
C ALA A 33 0.71 10.90 -5.04
N GLN A 34 0.47 10.87 -3.74
CA GLN A 34 0.42 12.07 -2.89
C GLN A 34 1.63 12.09 -1.95
N GLU A 35 1.79 13.18 -1.21
CA GLU A 35 2.72 13.26 -0.08
C GLU A 35 2.55 12.05 0.85
N SER A 36 3.65 11.56 1.44
CA SER A 36 3.54 10.45 2.37
C SER A 36 2.83 10.91 3.64
N VAL A 37 1.91 10.09 4.16
CA VAL A 37 1.25 10.34 5.45
C VAL A 37 2.23 10.43 6.61
N LEU A 38 3.46 9.95 6.42
CA LEU A 38 4.54 10.04 7.40
C LEU A 38 5.31 11.36 7.34
N GLU A 39 5.23 12.17 6.27
CA GLU A 39 6.05 13.39 6.14
C GLU A 39 5.86 14.39 7.30
N PRO A 40 4.65 14.57 7.87
CA PRO A 40 4.47 15.42 9.04
C PRO A 40 5.20 14.94 10.31
N TYR A 41 5.56 13.65 10.38
CA TYR A 41 6.13 13.01 11.58
C TYR A 41 7.59 12.57 11.40
N ALA A 42 7.98 12.20 10.19
CA ALA A 42 9.30 11.69 9.83
C ALA A 42 10.12 12.69 9.00
N GLY A 43 9.56 13.87 8.73
CA GLY A 43 10.16 14.90 7.88
C GLY A 43 9.82 14.70 6.40
N ARG A 44 10.07 15.75 5.63
CA ARG A 44 9.80 15.81 4.20
C ARG A 44 10.56 14.73 3.44
N SER A 45 9.94 14.15 2.41
CA SER A 45 10.60 13.19 1.54
C SER A 45 11.80 13.80 0.81
N GLU A 46 12.88 13.03 0.69
CA GLU A 46 14.03 13.36 -0.17
C GLU A 46 13.66 13.44 -1.66
N PHE A 47 12.58 12.78 -2.07
CA PHE A 47 12.09 12.79 -3.43
C PHE A 47 11.20 14.01 -3.67
N THR A 48 11.52 14.78 -4.71
CA THR A 48 10.69 15.90 -5.15
C THR A 48 9.43 15.47 -5.90
N ASN A 49 9.31 14.17 -6.22
CA ASN A 49 8.19 13.54 -6.90
C ASN A 49 7.66 12.36 -6.07
N ALA A 50 6.39 12.41 -5.67
CA ALA A 50 5.78 11.35 -4.85
C ALA A 50 5.68 10.00 -5.57
N GLY A 51 5.52 10.00 -6.89
CA GLY A 51 5.56 8.80 -7.72
C GLY A 51 6.94 8.15 -7.72
N GLN A 52 8.01 8.95 -7.77
CA GLN A 52 9.38 8.47 -7.65
C GLN A 52 9.62 7.77 -6.32
N ARG A 53 9.17 8.35 -5.21
CA ARG A 53 9.26 7.75 -3.87
C ARG A 53 8.63 6.35 -3.84
N VAL A 54 7.43 6.20 -4.41
CA VAL A 54 6.72 4.92 -4.49
C VAL A 54 7.51 3.90 -5.32
N VAL A 55 8.00 4.31 -6.50
CA VAL A 55 8.78 3.42 -7.39
C VAL A 55 10.10 3.00 -6.77
N ALA A 56 10.81 3.92 -6.13
CA ALA A 56 12.06 3.63 -5.42
C ALA A 56 11.83 2.59 -4.31
N GLY A 57 10.81 2.81 -3.46
CA GLY A 57 10.44 1.85 -2.42
C GLY A 57 10.07 0.48 -2.96
N GLN A 58 9.30 0.41 -4.05
CA GLN A 58 8.97 -0.86 -4.70
C GLN A 58 10.21 -1.57 -5.24
N ARG A 59 11.11 -0.88 -5.95
CA ARG A 59 12.35 -1.48 -6.47
C ARG A 59 13.29 -1.97 -5.37
N LEU A 60 13.36 -1.26 -4.25
CA LEU A 60 14.15 -1.67 -3.08
C LEU A 60 13.60 -2.95 -2.45
N MET A 61 12.29 -3.01 -2.19
CA MET A 61 11.67 -4.13 -1.47
C MET A 61 11.40 -5.36 -2.35
N GLN A 62 10.89 -5.17 -3.57
CA GLN A 62 10.38 -6.24 -4.43
C GLN A 62 11.50 -6.96 -5.19
N ALA A 63 11.55 -8.29 -5.07
CA ALA A 63 12.61 -9.10 -5.70
C ALA A 63 12.53 -9.10 -7.23
N SER A 64 11.32 -8.91 -7.77
CA SER A 64 11.06 -8.72 -9.18
C SER A 64 10.16 -7.50 -9.32
N SER A 65 10.54 -6.57 -10.18
CA SER A 65 9.78 -5.37 -10.48
C SER A 65 9.29 -5.40 -11.91
N ASP A 66 8.15 -4.77 -12.14
CA ASP A 66 7.60 -4.57 -13.46
C ASP A 66 8.51 -3.69 -14.33
N ILE A 67 8.75 -4.10 -15.59
CA ILE A 67 9.60 -3.35 -16.53
C ILE A 67 9.02 -1.97 -16.85
N PHE A 68 7.70 -1.80 -16.75
CA PHE A 68 7.01 -0.54 -16.95
C PHE A 68 6.86 0.28 -15.66
N LEU A 69 7.46 -0.18 -14.55
CA LEU A 69 7.43 0.55 -13.28
C LEU A 69 8.22 1.85 -13.39
N GLY A 70 7.49 2.96 -13.53
CA GLY A 70 8.03 4.30 -13.70
C GLY A 70 7.18 5.36 -13.00
N TRP A 71 7.60 6.63 -13.09
CA TRP A 71 6.86 7.75 -12.52
C TRP A 71 6.87 8.93 -13.48
N HIS A 72 5.85 9.78 -13.37
CA HIS A 72 5.76 11.01 -14.13
C HIS A 72 4.94 12.07 -13.40
N ARG A 73 5.22 13.35 -13.67
CA ARG A 73 4.41 14.48 -13.21
C ARG A 73 3.58 14.99 -14.38
N ILE A 74 2.27 15.03 -14.22
CA ILE A 74 1.34 15.48 -15.27
C ILE A 74 0.58 16.70 -14.76
N SER A 75 0.68 17.80 -15.50
CA SER A 75 -0.21 18.95 -15.33
C SER A 75 -1.54 18.67 -16.01
N SER A 76 -2.60 18.64 -15.22
CA SER A 76 -3.93 18.34 -15.74
C SER A 76 -4.43 19.51 -16.58
N PRO A 77 -4.82 19.30 -17.85
CA PRO A 77 -5.30 20.39 -18.72
C PRO A 77 -6.66 20.94 -18.29
N VAL A 78 -7.39 20.22 -17.41
CA VAL A 78 -8.72 20.62 -16.92
C VAL A 78 -8.63 21.66 -15.81
N ASP A 79 -7.65 21.54 -14.92
CA ASP A 79 -7.52 22.35 -13.71
C ASP A 79 -6.14 23.02 -13.54
N GLY A 80 -5.21 22.77 -14.46
CA GLY A 80 -3.84 23.30 -14.42
C GLY A 80 -2.96 22.68 -13.32
N VAL A 81 -3.49 21.79 -12.48
CA VAL A 81 -2.77 21.28 -11.31
C VAL A 81 -1.85 20.12 -11.69
N ALA A 82 -0.56 20.29 -11.41
CA ALA A 82 0.45 19.25 -11.52
C ALA A 82 0.25 18.18 -10.45
N ARG A 83 0.21 16.92 -10.87
CA ARG A 83 0.07 15.75 -9.99
C ARG A 83 1.11 14.71 -10.34
N ASP A 84 1.61 14.03 -9.32
CA ASP A 84 2.55 12.93 -9.48
C ASP A 84 1.82 11.62 -9.66
N TYR A 85 2.37 10.78 -10.55
CA TYR A 85 1.86 9.46 -10.84
C TYR A 85 2.99 8.45 -10.82
N TYR A 86 2.70 7.24 -10.37
CA TYR A 86 3.49 6.06 -10.72
C TYR A 86 2.72 5.22 -11.73
N VAL A 87 3.45 4.63 -12.66
CA VAL A 87 2.95 3.84 -13.78
C VAL A 87 3.48 2.43 -13.65
N ARG A 88 2.64 1.45 -14.00
CA ARG A 88 2.99 0.02 -14.03
C ARG A 88 2.11 -0.70 -15.05
N GLN A 89 2.50 -1.90 -15.46
CA GLN A 89 1.63 -2.82 -16.16
C GLN A 89 0.44 -3.17 -15.27
N LEU A 90 -0.75 -3.08 -15.84
CA LEU A 90 -1.94 -3.57 -15.17
C LEU A 90 -1.92 -5.10 -15.21
N ARG A 91 -1.99 -5.71 -14.02
CA ARG A 91 -2.30 -7.14 -13.88
C ARG A 91 -3.63 -7.23 -13.17
N ASP A 92 -4.69 -7.62 -13.88
CA ASP A 92 -6.04 -7.73 -13.31
C ASP A 92 -6.25 -9.01 -12.50
N TRP A 93 -5.18 -9.55 -11.88
CA TRP A 93 -5.33 -10.64 -10.95
C TRP A 93 -5.56 -10.09 -9.55
N LYS A 94 -6.80 -10.23 -9.06
CA LYS A 94 -7.18 -9.87 -7.69
C LYS A 94 -7.44 -11.15 -6.90
N ALA A 95 -6.37 -11.78 -6.43
CA ALA A 95 -6.47 -12.82 -5.41
C ALA A 95 -6.33 -12.19 -4.02
N SER A 96 -7.16 -12.63 -3.08
CA SER A 96 -7.06 -12.27 -1.66
C SER A 96 -7.18 -13.54 -0.85
N ALA A 97 -6.43 -13.61 0.25
CA ALA A 97 -6.72 -14.57 1.29
C ALA A 97 -8.09 -14.25 1.92
N ASP A 98 -8.90 -15.29 2.14
CA ASP A 98 -10.13 -15.24 2.92
C ASP A 98 -9.80 -15.64 4.36
N VAL A 99 -9.24 -14.67 5.10
CA VAL A 99 -8.67 -14.90 6.43
C VAL A 99 -9.73 -15.34 7.44
N ASP A 100 -10.96 -14.82 7.31
CA ASP A 100 -12.07 -15.08 8.23
C ASP A 100 -12.50 -16.55 8.23
N ASN A 101 -12.27 -17.26 7.11
CA ASN A 101 -12.62 -18.67 6.94
C ASN A 101 -11.41 -19.62 7.02
N MET A 102 -10.24 -19.15 7.48
CA MET A 102 -9.08 -20.02 7.70
C MET A 102 -9.20 -20.77 9.03
N ASP A 103 -8.98 -22.08 8.99
CA ASP A 103 -8.68 -22.83 10.21
C ASP A 103 -7.33 -22.38 10.83
N PRO A 104 -7.07 -22.70 12.11
CA PRO A 104 -5.83 -22.26 12.77
C PRO A 104 -4.54 -22.69 12.07
N ALA A 105 -4.51 -23.86 11.44
CA ALA A 105 -3.32 -24.36 10.76
C ALA A 105 -3.03 -23.57 9.47
N ARG A 106 -4.08 -23.28 8.68
CA ARG A 106 -3.99 -22.42 7.48
C ARG A 106 -3.63 -20.99 7.86
N LEU A 107 -4.21 -20.45 8.93
CA LEU A 107 -3.91 -19.12 9.41
C LEU A 107 -2.44 -18.99 9.84
N HIS A 108 -1.92 -20.00 10.55
CA HIS A 108 -0.51 -20.05 10.93
C HIS A 108 0.41 -20.07 9.70
N LEU A 109 0.11 -20.93 8.71
CA LEU A 109 0.88 -20.98 7.47
C LEU A 109 0.85 -19.66 6.70
N TYR A 110 -0.33 -19.04 6.60
CA TYR A 110 -0.50 -17.73 5.96
C TYR A 110 0.32 -16.65 6.68
N GLY A 111 0.22 -16.59 8.01
CA GLY A 111 1.01 -15.68 8.84
C GLY A 111 2.52 -15.85 8.62
N ARG A 112 3.02 -17.09 8.53
CA ARG A 112 4.43 -17.37 8.21
C ARG A 112 4.85 -16.83 6.84
N MET A 113 4.02 -16.99 5.81
CA MET A 113 4.31 -16.46 4.48
C MET A 113 4.35 -14.92 4.47
N CYS A 114 3.41 -14.27 5.16
CA CYS A 114 3.39 -12.82 5.34
C CYS A 114 4.63 -12.33 6.10
N ALA A 115 4.97 -12.97 7.22
CA ALA A 115 6.14 -12.65 8.02
C ALA A 115 7.43 -12.78 7.20
N TRP A 116 7.59 -13.86 6.43
CA TRP A 116 8.76 -14.04 5.57
C TRP A 116 8.87 -12.96 4.50
N THR A 117 7.73 -12.58 3.89
CA THR A 117 7.68 -11.52 2.89
C THR A 117 8.08 -10.17 3.47
N LEU A 118 7.57 -9.83 4.66
CA LEU A 118 7.90 -8.59 5.37
C LEU A 118 9.37 -8.56 5.80
N ALA A 119 9.86 -9.65 6.42
CA ALA A 119 11.25 -9.77 6.85
C ALA A 119 12.22 -9.58 5.67
N LYS A 120 11.91 -10.18 4.51
CA LYS A 120 12.69 -10.00 3.29
C LYS A 120 12.67 -8.55 2.79
N ALA A 121 11.51 -7.88 2.81
CA ALA A 121 11.40 -6.49 2.41
C ALA A 121 12.26 -5.59 3.32
N HIS A 122 12.13 -5.73 4.65
CA HIS A 122 12.92 -4.97 5.63
C HIS A 122 14.42 -5.22 5.49
N ALA A 123 14.84 -6.48 5.31
CA ALA A 123 16.25 -6.82 5.13
C ALA A 123 16.85 -6.27 3.82
N ARG A 124 16.02 -5.99 2.81
CA ARG A 124 16.47 -5.38 1.54
C ARG A 124 16.47 -3.86 1.57
N SER A 125 15.57 -3.24 2.32
CA SER A 125 15.45 -1.79 2.39
C SER A 125 16.15 -1.16 3.59
N GLY A 126 16.63 -1.95 4.56
CA GLY A 126 17.33 -1.47 5.75
C GLY A 126 18.61 -2.26 6.06
N ASP A 127 19.23 -1.97 7.20
CA ASP A 127 20.41 -2.70 7.67
C ASP A 127 19.97 -4.01 8.35
N ARG A 128 20.09 -5.11 7.61
CA ARG A 128 19.71 -6.45 8.10
C ARG A 128 20.48 -6.90 9.34
N ILE A 129 21.72 -6.42 9.55
CA ILE A 129 22.52 -6.78 10.72
C ILE A 129 22.00 -6.02 11.93
N ALA A 130 21.78 -4.72 11.79
CA ALA A 130 21.21 -3.89 12.86
C ALA A 130 19.80 -4.36 13.25
N LEU A 131 18.96 -4.68 12.27
CA LEU A 131 17.61 -5.22 12.50
C LEU A 131 17.67 -6.56 13.26
N ALA A 132 18.51 -7.50 12.82
CA ALA A 132 18.65 -8.80 13.51
C ALA A 132 19.19 -8.63 14.93
N ALA A 133 20.15 -7.72 15.14
CA ALA A 133 20.71 -7.43 16.47
C ALA A 133 19.66 -6.80 17.41
N TYR A 134 18.83 -5.90 16.89
CA TYR A 134 17.75 -5.26 17.65
C TYR A 134 16.66 -6.26 18.07
N LEU A 135 16.27 -7.15 17.17
CA LEU A 135 15.27 -8.19 17.45
C LEU A 135 15.81 -9.26 18.41
N GLY A 136 17.10 -9.59 18.30
CA GLY A 136 17.73 -10.63 19.10
C GLY A 136 17.17 -12.02 18.81
N SER A 137 17.28 -12.92 19.79
CA SER A 137 16.80 -14.32 19.70
C SER A 137 15.68 -14.65 20.69
N GLY A 138 15.19 -13.65 21.42
CA GLY A 138 14.12 -13.80 22.41
C GLY A 138 12.74 -13.55 21.81
N SER A 139 11.70 -13.78 22.60
CA SER A 139 10.30 -13.58 22.20
C SER A 139 9.77 -12.16 22.44
N ALA A 140 10.56 -11.27 23.04
CA ALA A 140 10.09 -9.95 23.48
C ALA A 140 9.48 -9.11 22.36
N PHE A 141 10.07 -9.12 21.16
CA PHE A 141 9.50 -8.41 20.02
C PHE A 141 8.22 -9.08 19.51
N ASP A 142 8.20 -10.41 19.44
CA ASP A 142 7.04 -11.17 18.98
C ASP A 142 5.83 -10.94 19.91
N GLU A 143 6.05 -10.97 21.22
CA GLU A 143 5.07 -10.65 22.26
C GLU A 143 4.58 -9.21 22.13
N ALA A 144 5.48 -8.23 22.01
CA ALA A 144 5.12 -6.82 21.86
C ALA A 144 4.27 -6.56 20.59
N ILE A 145 4.58 -7.23 19.47
CA ILE A 145 3.79 -7.11 18.23
C ILE A 145 2.43 -7.81 18.39
N ALA A 146 2.35 -8.94 19.08
CA ALA A 146 1.09 -9.62 19.36
C ALA A 146 0.18 -8.75 20.24
N ASP A 147 0.72 -8.20 21.32
CA ASP A 147 -0.01 -7.29 22.22
C ASP A 147 -0.47 -6.03 21.48
N PHE A 148 0.41 -5.44 20.67
CA PHE A 148 0.07 -4.30 19.84
C PHE A 148 -1.06 -4.64 18.86
N ALA A 149 -1.03 -5.80 18.21
CA ALA A 149 -2.07 -6.20 17.25
C ALA A 149 -3.44 -6.32 17.93
N VAL A 150 -3.51 -6.90 19.13
CA VAL A 150 -4.75 -6.98 19.92
C VAL A 150 -5.24 -5.58 20.31
N ALA A 151 -4.37 -4.76 20.91
CA ALA A 151 -4.71 -3.40 21.33
C ALA A 151 -5.14 -2.52 20.14
N TYR A 152 -4.49 -2.65 18.99
CA TYR A 152 -4.83 -1.92 17.78
C TYR A 152 -6.17 -2.37 17.20
N SER A 153 -6.54 -3.65 17.33
CA SER A 153 -7.88 -4.12 16.92
C SER A 153 -8.98 -3.43 17.73
N GLU A 154 -8.78 -3.26 19.04
CA GLU A 154 -9.71 -2.53 19.90
C GLU A 154 -9.78 -1.05 19.55
N GLN A 155 -8.62 -0.44 19.29
CA GLN A 155 -8.54 0.96 18.86
C GLN A 155 -9.30 1.17 17.54
N ASN A 156 -9.11 0.28 16.56
CA ASN A 156 -9.81 0.36 15.29
C ASN A 156 -11.34 0.24 15.44
N ALA A 157 -11.83 -0.58 16.38
CA ALA A 157 -13.25 -0.65 16.70
C ALA A 157 -13.78 0.66 17.32
N LYS A 158 -13.01 1.29 18.22
CA LYS A 158 -13.34 2.60 18.82
C LYS A 158 -13.35 3.70 17.77
N ASP A 159 -12.36 3.72 16.88
CA ASP A 159 -12.25 4.71 15.80
C ASP A 159 -13.41 4.58 14.82
N TYR A 160 -13.81 3.35 14.48
CA TYR A 160 -14.98 3.10 13.64
C TYR A 160 -16.27 3.60 14.28
N ALA A 161 -16.47 3.35 15.58
CA ALA A 161 -17.62 3.88 16.32
C ALA A 161 -17.62 5.42 16.37
N ALA A 162 -16.46 6.03 16.59
CA ALA A 162 -16.30 7.49 16.58
C ALA A 162 -16.62 8.10 15.21
N LEU A 163 -16.17 7.45 14.12
CA LEU A 163 -16.51 7.84 12.76
C LEU A 163 -18.02 7.76 12.51
N GLN A 164 -18.66 6.65 12.89
CA GLN A 164 -20.12 6.52 12.77
C GLN A 164 -20.86 7.61 13.55
N GLN A 165 -20.41 7.94 14.76
CA GLN A 165 -21.01 9.01 15.55
C GLN A 165 -20.82 10.38 14.88
N ALA A 166 -19.63 10.66 14.35
CA ALA A 166 -19.37 11.90 13.61
C ALA A 166 -20.25 12.07 12.37
N VAL A 167 -20.59 10.96 11.70
CA VAL A 167 -21.55 10.97 10.59
C VAL A 167 -22.96 11.26 11.09
N LYS A 168 -23.40 10.63 12.18
CA LYS A 168 -24.72 10.89 12.79
C LYS A 168 -24.86 12.34 13.26
N ASP A 169 -23.81 12.91 13.82
CA ASP A 169 -23.76 14.30 14.30
C ASP A 169 -23.68 15.33 13.15
N GLY A 170 -23.52 14.88 11.89
CA GLY A 170 -23.33 15.76 10.74
C GLY A 170 -21.95 16.44 10.67
N ARG A 171 -20.99 16.02 11.50
CA ARG A 171 -19.61 16.54 11.48
C ARG A 171 -18.81 16.03 10.29
N ILE A 172 -19.16 14.86 9.79
CA ILE A 172 -18.54 14.23 8.61
C ILE A 172 -19.65 13.82 7.66
N GLU A 173 -19.57 14.26 6.41
CA GLU A 173 -20.42 13.74 5.34
C GLU A 173 -19.92 12.34 4.95
N ALA A 174 -20.81 11.34 5.01
CA ALA A 174 -20.52 10.00 4.51
C ALA A 174 -21.59 9.56 3.52
N ARG A 175 -21.13 8.96 2.41
CA ARG A 175 -22.01 8.26 1.47
C ARG A 175 -22.02 6.78 1.82
N VAL A 176 -23.21 6.27 2.10
CA VAL A 176 -23.42 4.85 2.41
C VAL A 176 -23.88 4.14 1.13
N GLY A 177 -23.28 2.99 0.83
CA GLY A 177 -23.63 2.19 -0.35
C GLY A 177 -22.78 2.51 -1.59
N LEU A 178 -21.81 1.63 -1.84
CA LEU A 178 -21.26 1.30 -3.16
C LEU A 178 -21.40 -0.20 -3.35
#